data_AF-W9RRR3-F1
#
_entry.id   AF-W9RRR3-F1
#
_cell.length_a   1.000
_cell.length_b   1.000
_cell.length_c   1.000
_cell.angle_alpha   90.00
_cell.angle_beta   90.00
_cell.angle_gamma   90.00
#
_symmetry.space_group_name_H-M   'P 1'
#
loop_
_entity.id
_entity.type
_entity.pdbx_description
1 polymer ?
#
loop_
_entity_poly.entity_id
_entity_poly.type
_entity_poly.pdbx_seq_one_letter_code
_entity_poly.pdbx_strand_id
1 'polypeptide(L)'
;MSNNWIRQSYNKVARVLGKVDPKNQSFPVLEGHPAAQKHAEGAVEAHESVVEKATQLLKEFKIYRWNPDHPNNKPYLQSFFVDLSNCCPMVLDALQKIKAGEDPSLNNRRSCREGICGVGHAQ
;
A
#
# COMPACT_ATOMS: atom_id res chain seq x y z
N MET A 1 -14.56 26.75 -25.15
CA MET A 1 -14.47 27.65 -23.98
C MET A 1 -14.60 26.79 -22.72
N SER A 2 -13.75 27.01 -21.70
CA SER A 2 -13.65 26.25 -20.43
C SER A 2 -13.04 24.84 -20.58
N ASN A 3 -11.87 24.50 -19.99
CA ASN A 3 -11.69 24.18 -18.55
C ASN A 3 -10.25 24.46 -18.03
N ASN A 4 -9.55 25.46 -18.56
CA ASN A 4 -8.15 25.73 -18.16
C ASN A 4 -8.00 26.49 -16.82
N TRP A 5 -9.07 27.14 -16.33
CA TRP A 5 -9.03 27.91 -15.08
C TRP A 5 -9.03 27.02 -13.82
N ILE A 6 -9.66 25.85 -13.92
CA ILE A 6 -9.69 24.86 -12.83
C ILE A 6 -8.29 24.26 -12.64
N ARG A 7 -7.61 23.83 -13.71
CA ARG A 7 -6.24 23.28 -13.64
C ARG A 7 -5.22 24.26 -13.05
N GLN A 8 -5.29 25.55 -13.40
CA GLN A 8 -4.39 26.56 -12.84
C GLN A 8 -4.64 26.79 -11.34
N SER A 9 -5.90 26.76 -10.91
CA SER A 9 -6.25 26.89 -9.49
C SER A 9 -5.84 25.66 -8.69
N TYR A 10 -6.05 24.45 -9.20
CA TYR A 10 -5.59 23.22 -8.54
C TYR A 10 -4.07 23.14 -8.46
N ASN A 11 -3.34 23.59 -9.48
CA ASN A 11 -1.88 23.67 -9.41
C ASN A 11 -1.38 24.72 -8.41
N LYS A 12 -2.12 25.82 -8.20
CA LYS A 12 -1.79 26.86 -7.21
C LYS A 12 -2.08 26.39 -5.79
N VAL A 13 -3.19 25.69 -5.56
CA VAL A 13 -3.54 25.11 -4.26
C VAL A 13 -2.67 23.88 -3.95
N ALA A 14 -2.29 23.07 -4.94
CA ALA A 14 -1.33 21.97 -4.78
C ALA A 14 0.09 22.45 -4.46
N ARG A 15 0.43 23.71 -4.79
CA ARG A 15 1.68 24.36 -4.37
C ARG A 15 1.61 24.90 -2.93
N VAL A 16 0.42 25.29 -2.47
CA VAL A 16 0.16 25.75 -1.09
C VAL A 16 0.03 24.57 -0.12
N LEU A 17 -0.50 23.43 -0.57
CA LEU A 17 -0.49 22.15 0.14
C LEU A 17 0.71 21.29 -0.28
N GLY A 18 1.80 21.97 -0.66
CA GLY A 18 3.01 21.38 -1.22
C GLY A 18 3.64 20.40 -0.24
N LYS A 19 3.81 19.16 -0.74
CA LYS A 19 4.86 18.20 -0.42
C LYS A 19 5.92 18.80 0.52
N VAL A 20 5.82 18.46 1.80
CA VAL A 20 6.79 18.87 2.79
C VAL A 20 7.91 17.83 2.78
N ASP A 21 9.09 18.26 2.34
CA ASP A 21 10.32 17.47 2.41
C ASP A 21 10.62 17.12 3.89
N PRO A 22 10.96 15.86 4.22
CA PRO A 22 11.07 15.40 5.61
C PRO A 22 12.21 16.04 6.40
N LYS A 23 13.20 16.65 5.73
CA LYS A 23 14.44 17.14 6.38
C LYS A 23 14.48 18.63 6.73
N ASN A 24 13.42 19.40 6.46
CA ASN A 24 13.39 20.85 6.73
C ASN A 24 12.02 21.35 7.19
N GLN A 25 11.38 20.60 8.09
CA GLN A 25 10.15 21.04 8.76
C GLN A 25 10.49 22.03 9.87
N SER A 26 10.75 23.29 9.52
CA SER A 26 10.62 24.34 10.52
C SER A 26 9.12 24.52 10.78
N PHE A 27 8.73 24.52 12.05
CA PHE A 27 7.36 24.78 12.47
C PHE A 27 7.25 26.25 12.89
N PRO A 28 7.02 27.20 11.97
CA PRO A 28 7.00 28.64 12.29
C PRO A 28 5.92 29.02 13.31
N VAL A 29 4.85 28.22 13.43
CA VAL A 29 3.82 28.37 14.47
C VAL A 29 4.34 28.09 15.89
N LEU A 30 5.43 27.32 16.01
CA LEU A 30 6.02 26.94 17.30
C LEU A 30 7.18 27.84 17.71
N GLU A 31 7.45 28.91 16.97
CA GLU A 31 8.48 29.89 17.30
C GLU A 31 8.20 30.54 18.68
N GLY A 32 9.19 30.47 19.58
CA GLY A 32 9.07 30.98 20.95
C GLY A 32 8.53 29.98 21.98
N HIS A 33 8.15 28.76 21.59
CA HIS A 33 7.67 27.74 22.53
C HIS A 33 8.57 26.47 22.53
N PRO A 34 9.65 26.43 23.34
CA PRO A 34 10.69 25.42 23.24
C PRO A 34 10.22 23.99 23.59
N ALA A 35 9.22 23.86 24.46
CA ALA A 35 8.61 22.56 24.75
C ALA A 35 7.85 22.00 23.55
N ALA A 36 7.14 22.86 22.81
CA ALA A 36 6.34 22.43 21.67
C ALA A 36 7.22 22.06 20.48
N GLN A 37 8.33 22.78 20.28
CA GLN A 37 9.34 22.45 19.28
C GLN A 37 9.94 21.06 19.52
N LYS A 38 10.35 20.74 20.75
CA LYS A 38 10.89 19.42 21.10
C LYS A 38 9.90 18.28 20.85
N HIS A 39 8.63 18.49 21.15
CA HIS A 39 7.59 17.49 20.87
C HIS A 39 7.34 17.30 19.37
N ALA A 40 7.38 18.39 18.59
CA ALA A 40 7.23 18.33 17.14
C ALA A 40 8.42 17.62 16.48
N GLU A 41 9.66 17.93 16.90
CA GLU A 41 10.88 17.27 16.44
C GLU A 41 10.84 15.76 16.72
N GLY A 42 10.48 15.36 17.95
CA GLY A 42 10.36 13.94 18.30
C GLY A 42 9.25 13.21 17.53
N ALA A 43 8.17 13.90 17.15
CA ALA A 43 7.11 13.34 16.32
C ALA A 43 7.56 13.15 14.86
N VAL A 44 8.36 14.07 14.31
CA VAL A 44 8.93 13.97 12.95
C VAL A 44 9.93 12.83 12.87
N GLU A 45 10.83 12.70 13.85
CA GLU A 45 11.80 11.60 13.92
C GLU A 45 11.11 10.22 14.03
N ALA A 46 10.10 10.13 14.89
CA ALA A 46 9.27 8.92 14.99
C ALA A 46 8.57 8.61 13.66
N HIS A 47 8.04 9.61 12.96
CA HIS A 47 7.39 9.43 11.67
C HIS A 47 8.37 8.97 10.58
N GLU A 48 9.57 9.54 10.50
CA GLU A 48 10.60 9.14 9.52
C GLU A 48 11.03 7.68 9.74
N SER A 49 11.28 7.28 10.99
CA SER A 49 11.64 5.88 11.32
C SER A 49 10.51 4.87 11.02
N VAL A 50 9.25 5.29 11.16
CA VAL A 50 8.08 4.46 10.80
C VAL A 50 7.94 4.34 9.28
N VAL A 51 8.15 5.43 8.54
CA VAL A 51 8.10 5.43 7.08
C VAL A 51 9.25 4.59 6.49
N GLU A 52 10.46 4.68 7.04
CA GLU A 52 11.58 3.83 6.59
C GLU A 52 11.37 2.35 6.89
N LYS A 53 10.73 2.00 8.02
CA LYS A 53 10.33 0.60 8.28
C LYS A 53 9.23 0.13 7.33
N ALA A 54 8.34 1.02 6.90
CA ALA A 54 7.23 0.68 6.02
C ALA A 54 7.69 0.35 4.59
N THR A 55 8.79 0.93 4.10
CA THR A 55 9.31 0.69 2.74
C THR A 55 9.93 -0.70 2.54
N GLN A 56 10.15 -1.47 3.61
CA GLN A 56 10.76 -2.81 3.55
C GLN A 56 9.78 -3.95 3.80
N LEU A 57 8.47 -3.72 3.76
CA LEU A 57 7.47 -4.76 4.04
C LEU A 57 7.19 -5.66 2.84
N LEU A 58 8.23 -6.29 2.28
CA LEU A 58 8.10 -7.37 1.30
C LEU A 58 7.70 -8.66 2.02
N LYS A 59 6.57 -9.25 1.61
CA LYS A 59 6.06 -10.50 2.19
C LYS A 59 6.01 -11.60 1.14
N GLU A 60 6.52 -12.77 1.51
CA GLU A 60 6.40 -13.99 0.71
C GLU A 60 5.01 -14.63 0.90
N PHE A 61 4.33 -14.91 -0.20
CA PHE A 61 3.10 -15.69 -0.29
C PHE A 61 3.37 -17.00 -1.03
N LYS A 62 3.19 -18.13 -0.35
CA LYS A 62 3.28 -19.46 -0.96
C LYS A 62 1.88 -19.92 -1.35
N ILE A 63 1.62 -19.97 -2.66
CA ILE A 63 0.31 -20.28 -3.21
C ILE A 63 0.31 -21.69 -3.79
N TYR A 64 -0.69 -22.48 -3.41
CA TYR A 64 -0.92 -23.80 -3.96
C TYR A 64 -1.38 -23.73 -5.42
N ARG A 65 -0.72 -24.49 -6.28
CA ARG A 65 -0.97 -24.55 -7.72
C ARG A 65 -1.27 -25.98 -8.12
N TRP A 66 -2.42 -26.14 -8.76
CA TRP A 66 -2.84 -27.39 -9.36
C TRP A 66 -3.72 -27.10 -10.56
N ASN A 67 -3.55 -27.88 -11.63
CA ASN A 67 -4.36 -27.76 -12.84
C ASN A 67 -5.07 -29.09 -13.12
N PRO A 68 -6.43 -29.14 -13.09
CA PRO A 68 -7.19 -30.34 -13.40
C PRO A 68 -7.00 -30.85 -14.84
N ASP A 69 -6.63 -29.97 -15.78
CA ASP A 69 -6.40 -30.34 -17.19
C ASP A 69 -5.16 -31.22 -17.37
N HIS A 70 -4.25 -31.20 -16.40
CA HIS A 70 -3.03 -31.98 -16.38
C HIS A 70 -2.93 -32.80 -15.08
N PRO A 71 -3.74 -33.88 -14.94
CA PRO A 71 -3.84 -34.64 -13.70
C PRO A 71 -2.53 -35.33 -13.29
N ASN A 72 -1.62 -35.56 -14.24
CA ASN A 72 -0.30 -36.14 -13.98
C ASN A 72 0.69 -35.14 -13.35
N ASN A 73 0.40 -33.83 -13.42
CA ASN A 73 1.25 -32.82 -12.80
C ASN A 73 0.95 -32.78 -11.30
N LYS A 74 1.98 -33.06 -10.50
CA LYS A 74 1.86 -32.96 -9.05
C LYS A 74 1.61 -31.51 -8.65
N PRO A 75 0.71 -31.28 -7.68
CA PRO A 75 0.51 -29.95 -7.15
C PRO A 75 1.79 -29.43 -6.50
N TYR A 76 1.99 -28.11 -6.58
CA TYR A 76 3.19 -27.46 -6.06
C TYR A 76 2.85 -26.13 -5.36
N LEU A 77 3.79 -25.66 -4.55
CA LEU A 77 3.74 -24.33 -3.94
C LEU A 77 4.59 -23.37 -4.77
N GLN A 78 3.99 -22.25 -5.17
CA GLN A 78 4.68 -21.18 -5.87
C GLN A 78 4.82 -19.98 -4.93
N SER A 79 6.04 -19.47 -4.78
CA SER A 79 6.34 -18.30 -3.96
C SER A 79 6.21 -17.01 -4.78
N PHE A 80 5.50 -16.03 -4.21
CA PHE A 80 5.36 -14.67 -4.75
C PHE A 80 5.76 -13.66 -3.68
N PHE A 81 6.42 -12.56 -4.07
CA PHE A 81 6.85 -11.52 -3.13
C PHE A 81 6.04 -10.25 -3.35
N VAL A 82 5.17 -9.93 -2.40
CA VAL A 82 4.29 -8.77 -2.49
C VAL A 82 4.76 -7.70 -1.52
N ASP A 83 4.94 -6.49 -2.05
CA ASP A 83 5.16 -5.29 -1.26
C ASP A 83 3.85 -4.86 -0.58
N LEU A 84 3.84 -4.95 0.75
CA LEU A 84 2.72 -4.60 1.63
C LEU A 84 2.54 -3.09 1.77
N SER A 85 3.56 -2.27 1.52
CA SER A 85 3.41 -0.80 1.56
C SER A 85 2.44 -0.32 0.49
N ASN A 86 2.40 -1.03 -0.64
CA ASN A 86 1.54 -0.78 -1.79
C ASN A 86 0.39 -1.80 -1.90
N CYS A 87 -0.02 -2.43 -0.80
CA CYS A 87 -1.10 -3.42 -0.79
C CYS A 87 -2.11 -3.10 0.32
N CYS A 88 -3.40 -3.29 0.02
CA CYS A 88 -4.43 -3.22 1.05
C CYS A 88 -4.20 -4.33 2.10
N PRO A 89 -4.67 -4.14 3.35
CA PRO A 89 -4.31 -5.01 4.47
C PRO A 89 -4.84 -6.45 4.38
N MET A 90 -5.74 -6.74 3.43
CA MET A 90 -6.37 -8.05 3.30
C MET A 90 -5.59 -8.98 2.36
N VAL A 91 -5.54 -10.27 2.71
CA VAL A 91 -4.92 -11.32 1.87
C VAL A 91 -5.57 -11.40 0.48
N LEU A 92 -6.88 -11.16 0.39
CA LEU A 92 -7.59 -11.15 -0.89
C LEU A 92 -7.04 -10.09 -1.85
N ASP A 93 -6.62 -8.95 -1.34
CA ASP A 93 -6.08 -7.87 -2.16
C ASP A 93 -4.65 -8.20 -2.63
N ALA A 94 -3.86 -8.87 -1.79
CA ALA A 94 -2.56 -9.41 -2.20
C ALA A 94 -2.71 -10.43 -3.34
N LEU A 95 -3.68 -11.35 -3.24
CA LEU A 95 -3.98 -12.31 -4.31
C LEU A 95 -4.47 -11.64 -5.60
N GLN A 96 -5.26 -10.57 -5.50
CA GLN A 96 -5.68 -9.80 -6.66
C GLN A 96 -4.51 -9.06 -7.31
N LYS A 97 -3.60 -8.52 -6.51
CA LYS A 97 -2.38 -7.84 -6.99
C LYS A 97 -1.46 -8.81 -7.73
N ILE A 98 -1.21 -9.99 -7.17
CA ILE A 98 -0.44 -11.05 -7.84
C ILE A 98 -1.10 -11.43 -9.18
N LYS A 99 -2.43 -11.63 -9.19
CA LYS A 99 -3.15 -11.99 -10.42
C LYS A 99 -3.10 -10.90 -11.49
N ALA A 100 -3.17 -9.64 -11.10
CA ALA A 100 -3.20 -8.51 -12.04
C ALA A 100 -1.81 -8.14 -12.58
N GLY A 101 -0.75 -8.33 -11.79
CA GLY A 101 0.61 -7.90 -12.14
C GLY A 101 1.56 -9.02 -12.55
N GLU A 102 1.58 -10.12 -11.79
CA GLU A 102 2.62 -11.15 -11.92
C GLU A 102 2.12 -12.39 -12.67
N ASP A 103 0.97 -12.94 -12.29
CA ASP A 103 0.46 -14.19 -12.88
C ASP A 103 -1.07 -14.19 -13.06
N PRO A 104 -1.56 -13.88 -14.26
CA PRO A 104 -3.00 -13.91 -14.55
C PRO A 104 -3.61 -15.32 -14.53
N SER A 105 -2.79 -16.39 -14.58
CA SER A 105 -3.28 -17.78 -14.52
C SER A 105 -3.67 -18.23 -13.11
N LEU A 106 -3.35 -17.44 -12.07
CA LEU A 106 -3.77 -17.70 -10.70
C LEU A 106 -5.29 -17.62 -10.58
N ASN A 107 -5.95 -18.69 -10.12
CA ASN A 107 -7.39 -18.73 -9.95
C ASN A 107 -7.77 -18.78 -8.46
N ASN A 108 -8.64 -17.87 -8.02
CA ASN A 108 -9.22 -17.86 -6.68
C ASN A 108 -10.70 -17.51 -6.75
N ARG A 109 -11.49 -17.99 -5.77
CA ARG A 109 -12.90 -17.61 -5.64
C ARG A 109 -13.01 -16.40 -4.72
N ARG A 110 -13.78 -15.40 -5.15
CA ARG A 110 -14.06 -14.19 -4.38
C ARG A 110 -15.47 -13.72 -4.66
N SER A 111 -16.15 -13.19 -3.65
CA SER A 111 -17.48 -12.58 -3.80
C SER A 111 -17.54 -11.27 -3.02
N CYS A 112 -17.73 -11.32 -1.71
CA CYS A 112 -17.77 -10.15 -0.82
C CYS A 112 -16.39 -9.88 -0.23
N ARG A 113 -16.07 -8.59 -0.06
CA ARG A 113 -14.83 -8.12 0.59
C ARG A 113 -14.93 -8.07 2.12
N GLU A 114 -16.12 -8.26 2.67
CA GLU A 114 -16.41 -8.11 4.11
C GLU A 114 -16.53 -9.46 4.84
N GLY A 115 -16.27 -10.57 4.15
CA GLY A 115 -16.28 -11.91 4.76
C GLY A 115 -17.67 -12.53 4.99
N ILE A 116 -18.77 -11.86 4.62
CA ILE A 116 -20.14 -12.32 4.90
C ILE A 116 -20.58 -13.54 4.08
N CYS A 117 -20.05 -13.74 2.87
CA CYS A 117 -20.52 -14.77 1.95
C CYS A 117 -19.69 -16.07 1.97
N GLY A 118 -18.81 -16.27 2.94
CA GLY A 118 -18.16 -17.58 3.18
C GLY A 118 -17.19 -18.08 2.10
N VAL A 119 -17.01 -17.35 0.98
CA VAL A 119 -16.14 -17.74 -0.16
C VAL A 119 -14.64 -17.62 0.15
N GLY A 120 -14.27 -17.29 1.39
CA GLY A 120 -12.89 -17.27 1.88
C GLY A 120 -12.30 -18.65 2.20
N HIS A 121 -12.99 -19.75 1.90
CA HIS A 121 -12.41 -21.09 2.01
C HIS A 121 -11.46 -21.32 0.84
N ALA A 122 -10.16 -21.08 1.08
CA ALA A 122 -9.09 -21.61 0.23
C ALA A 122 -9.13 -23.14 0.32
N GLN A 123 -9.31 -23.79 -0.84
CA GLN A 123 -9.37 -25.24 -1.00
C GLN A 123 -8.10 -25.69 -1.73
#